data_AF-A0AAV8Z556-F1
#
_entry.id   AF-A0AAV8Z556-F1
#
_cell.length_a   1.000
_cell.length_b   1.000
_cell.length_c   1.000
_cell.angle_alpha   90.00
_cell.angle_beta   90.00
_cell.angle_gamma   90.00
#
_symmetry.space_group_name_H-M   'P 1'
#
loop_
_entity.id
_entity.type
_entity.pdbx_description
1 polymer ?
#
loop_
_entity_poly.entity_id
_entity_poly.type
_entity_poly.pdbx_seq_one_letter_code
_entity_poly.pdbx_strand_id
1 'polypeptide(L)' 'MSTQTSIEDQWTAYKSKFKKSYSDSEEPRRFEIFKEKVEIIEAHNKRYEAGEVTYKKEVNQFADLTPEELKKFTSGLRK' A
#
# COMPACT_ATOMS: atom_id res chain seq x y z
N MET A 1 19.81 1.15 -16.97
CA MET A 1 18.53 1.64 -17.50
C MET A 1 17.75 2.17 -16.31
N SER A 2 17.53 3.48 -16.26
CA SER A 2 16.96 4.15 -15.09
C SER A 2 15.50 3.73 -14.94
N THR A 3 15.22 2.88 -13.95
CA THR A 3 13.88 2.41 -13.65
C THR A 3 13.12 3.54 -12.96
N GLN A 4 12.49 4.39 -13.76
CA GLN A 4 11.34 5.16 -13.30
C GLN A 4 10.24 4.14 -13.04
N THR A 5 10.24 3.53 -11.86
CA THR A 5 9.23 2.53 -11.46
C THR A 5 7.90 3.26 -11.29
N SER A 6 7.19 3.45 -12.41
CA SER A 6 5.86 4.04 -12.45
C SER A 6 4.96 3.29 -11.46
N ILE A 7 4.01 3.98 -10.84
CA ILE A 7 3.07 3.35 -9.88
C ILE A 7 2.37 2.13 -10.51
N GLU A 8 2.20 2.12 -11.83
CA GLU A 8 1.69 1.00 -12.62
C GLU A 8 2.59 -0.25 -12.60
N ASP A 9 3.91 -0.06 -12.64
CA ASP A 9 4.89 -1.15 -12.55
C ASP A 9 4.87 -1.73 -11.12
N GLN A 10 4.85 -0.84 -10.11
CA GLN A 10 4.68 -1.26 -8.71
C GLN A 10 3.36 -1.99 -8.49
N TRP A 11 2.28 -1.55 -9.13
CA TRP A 11 0.97 -2.20 -9.08
C TRP A 11 0.98 -3.59 -9.72
N THR A 12 1.65 -3.73 -10.87
CA THR A 12 1.78 -5.02 -11.55
C THR A 12 2.65 -5.99 -10.75
N ALA A 13 3.76 -5.51 -10.21
CA ALA A 13 4.63 -6.26 -9.31
C ALA A 13 3.89 -6.66 -8.02
N TYR A 14 3.09 -5.77 -7.46
CA TYR A 14 2.25 -6.02 -6.28
C TYR A 14 1.23 -7.13 -6.55
N LYS A 15 0.45 -7.00 -7.64
CA LYS A 15 -0.52 -8.02 -8.05
C LYS A 15 0.15 -9.38 -8.23
N SER A 16 1.32 -9.42 -8.86
CA SER A 16 2.08 -10.66 -9.08
C SER A 16 2.63 -11.24 -7.78
N LYS A 17 3.22 -10.40 -6.91
CA LYS A 17 3.83 -10.79 -5.63
C LYS A 17 2.80 -11.38 -4.67
N PHE A 18 1.60 -10.79 -4.62
CA PHE A 18 0.52 -11.21 -3.72
C PHE A 18 -0.57 -12.03 -4.40
N LYS A 19 -0.38 -12.39 -5.67
CA LYS A 19 -1.34 -13.14 -6.51
C LYS A 19 -2.75 -12.54 -6.45
N LYS A 20 -2.85 -11.21 -6.51
CA LYS A 20 -4.11 -10.47 -6.50
C LYS A 20 -4.66 -10.36 -7.92
N SER A 21 -5.95 -10.61 -8.07
CA SER A 21 -6.70 -10.40 -9.32
C SER A 21 -7.95 -9.61 -8.98
N TYR A 22 -8.19 -8.52 -9.70
CA TYR A 22 -9.33 -7.63 -9.52
C TYR A 22 -10.13 -7.59 -10.82
N SER A 23 -11.43 -7.38 -10.72
CA SER A 23 -12.27 -7.12 -11.90
C SER A 23 -12.03 -5.71 -12.44
N ASP A 24 -12.34 -5.49 -13.71
CA ASP A 24 -12.19 -4.18 -14.40
C ASP A 24 -12.88 -3.04 -13.65
N SER A 25 -14.01 -3.31 -13.01
CA SER A 25 -14.75 -2.33 -12.19
C SER A 25 -14.11 -2.04 -10.83
N GLU A 26 -13.32 -2.98 -10.28
CA GLU A 26 -12.65 -2.83 -8.98
C GLU A 26 -11.21 -2.34 -9.11
N GLU A 27 -10.53 -2.66 -10.21
CA GLU A 27 -9.15 -2.29 -10.47
C GLU A 27 -8.86 -0.79 -10.28
N PRO A 28 -9.64 0.16 -10.84
CA PRO A 28 -9.36 1.59 -10.66
C PRO A 28 -9.44 2.00 -9.18
N ARG A 29 -10.46 1.55 -8.46
CA ARG A 29 -10.62 1.85 -7.03
C ARG A 29 -9.48 1.27 -6.19
N ARG A 30 -9.03 0.05 -6.51
CA ARG A 30 -7.93 -0.61 -5.80
C ARG A 30 -6.58 0.04 -6.13
N PHE A 31 -6.40 0.51 -7.36
CA PHE A 31 -5.23 1.26 -7.79
C PHE A 31 -5.13 2.62 -7.08
N GLU A 32 -6.24 3.33 -6.92
CA GLU A 32 -6.28 4.58 -6.14
C GLU A 32 -5.85 4.35 -4.67
N ILE A 33 -6.38 3.31 -4.04
CA ILE A 33 -5.99 2.94 -2.66
C ILE A 33 -4.50 2.59 -2.59
N PHE A 34 -3.99 1.85 -3.57
CA PHE A 34 -2.58 1.49 -3.64
C PHE A 34 -1.69 2.73 -3.75
N LYS A 35 -2.05 3.69 -4.61
CA LYS A 35 -1.34 4.95 -4.78
C LYS A 35 -1.29 5.73 -3.46
N GLU A 36 -2.44 5.91 -2.80
CA GLU A 36 -2.50 6.60 -1.51
C GLU A 36 -1.63 5.90 -0.45
N LYS A 37 -1.62 4.56 -0.44
CA LYS A 37 -0.75 3.80 0.47
C LYS A 37 0.73 4.01 0.21
N VAL A 38 1.15 4.03 -1.06
CA VAL A 38 2.54 4.33 -1.42
C VAL A 38 2.92 5.72 -0.93
N GLU A 39 2.08 6.73 -1.14
CA GLU A 39 2.33 8.10 -0.67
C GLU A 39 2.46 8.18 0.86
N ILE A 40 1.60 7.47 1.61
CA ILE A 40 1.68 7.40 3.07
C ILE A 40 2.97 6.71 3.53
N ILE A 41 3.38 5.64 2.84
CA ILE A 41 4.61 4.91 3.14
C ILE A 41 5.83 5.79 2.89
N GLU A 42 5.88 6.46 1.74
CA GLU A 42 6.96 7.39 1.40
C GLU A 42 7.04 8.55 2.39
N ALA A 43 5.91 9.15 2.74
CA ALA A 43 5.85 10.22 3.75
C ALA A 43 6.38 9.73 5.11
N HIS A 44 6.01 8.52 5.53
CA HIS A 44 6.50 7.94 6.78
C HIS A 44 7.99 7.60 6.72
N ASN A 45 8.48 7.08 5.60
CA ASN A 45 9.90 6.77 5.42
C ASN A 45 10.76 8.04 5.39
N LYS A 46 10.28 9.15 4.83
CA LYS A 46 10.94 10.46 4.95
C LYS A 46 11.08 10.90 6.40
N ARG A 47 10.04 10.68 7.23
CA ARG A 47 10.10 10.96 8.67
C ARG A 47 11.07 10.01 9.41
N TYR A 48 11.19 8.76 8.95
CA TYR A 48 12.16 7.80 9.46
C TYR A 48 13.59 8.27 9.18
N GLU A 49 13.86 8.73 7.96
CA GLU A 49 15.16 9.30 7.57
C GLU A 49 15.49 10.58 8.34
N ALA A 50 14.47 11.37 8.71
CA ALA A 50 14.61 12.53 9.58
C ALA A 50 14.80 12.16 11.08
N GLY A 51 14.70 10.88 11.45
CA GLY A 51 14.82 10.41 12.83
C GLY A 51 13.58 10.67 13.71
N GLU A 52 12.44 11.05 13.13
CA GLU A 52 11.19 11.29 13.88
C GLU A 52 10.46 9.99 14.26
N VAL A 53 10.67 8.92 13.49
CA VAL A 53 10.05 7.61 13.73
C VAL A 53 11.13 6.53 13.76
N THR A 54 10.90 5.48 14.54
CA THR A 54 11.88 4.41 14.77
C THR A 54 11.72 3.22 13.82
N TYR A 55 10.72 3.26 12.94
CA TYR A 55 10.43 2.19 11.99
C TYR A 55 10.11 2.75 10.61
N LYS A 56 10.35 1.93 9.59
CA LYS A 56 9.98 2.19 8.20
C LYS A 56 8.71 1.43 7.84
N LYS A 57 7.95 1.94 6.88
CA LYS A 57 6.83 1.23 6.28
C LYS A 57 7.23 0.69 4.90
N GLU A 58 6.56 -0.37 4.49
CA GLU A 58 6.71 -0.99 3.17
C GLU A 58 5.34 -1.41 2.63
N VAL A 59 5.24 -1.50 1.31
CA VAL A 59 4.06 -2.02 0.60
C VAL A 59 3.91 -3.52 0.92
N ASN A 60 2.82 -3.87 1.60
CA ASN A 60 2.49 -5.27 1.92
C ASN A 60 1.13 -5.67 1.30
N GLN A 61 0.70 -6.92 1.43
CA GLN A 61 -0.61 -7.45 1.00
C GLN A 61 -1.88 -6.66 1.42
N PHE A 62 -1.73 -5.71 2.35
CA PHE A 62 -2.76 -4.78 2.77
C PHE A 62 -2.67 -3.40 2.08
N ALA A 63 -1.83 -3.25 1.06
CA ALA A 63 -1.69 -2.00 0.32
C ALA A 63 -2.92 -1.70 -0.54
N ASP A 64 -3.77 -2.69 -0.82
CA ASP A 64 -5.08 -2.51 -1.48
C ASP A 64 -6.24 -2.26 -0.49
N LEU A 65 -5.94 -2.19 0.82
CA LEU A 65 -6.92 -1.94 1.87
C LEU A 65 -6.74 -0.53 2.45
N THR A 66 -7.85 0.19 2.60
CA THR A 66 -7.84 1.47 3.32
C THR A 66 -7.52 1.23 4.80
N PRO A 67 -6.95 2.21 5.51
CA PRO A 67 -6.72 2.08 6.96
C PRO A 67 -8.04 1.82 7.72
N GLU A 68 -9.17 2.29 7.19
CA GLU A 68 -10.50 2.04 7.74
C GLU A 68 -10.93 0.57 7.60
N GLU A 69 -10.73 -0.03 6.43
CA GLU A 69 -11.01 -1.45 6.20
C GLU A 69 -10.06 -2.34 7.00
N LEU A 70 -8.79 -1.95 7.10
CA LEU A 70 -7.82 -2.66 7.95
C LEU A 70 -8.20 -2.57 9.44
N LYS A 71 -8.74 -1.43 9.87
CA LYS A 71 -9.26 -1.27 11.24
C LYS A 71 -10.46 -2.18 11.48
N LYS A 72 -11.37 -2.35 10.52
CA LYS A 72 -12.47 -3.35 10.64
C LYS A 72 -11.94 -4.77 10.75
N PHE A 73 -10.89 -5.11 10.00
CA PHE A 73 -10.30 -6.44 10.02
C PHE A 73 -9.55 -6.75 11.32
N THR A 74 -8.92 -5.74 11.93
CA THR A 74 -8.13 -5.85 13.16
C THR A 74 -8.93 -5.55 14.43
N SER A 75 -10.12 -4.94 14.33
CA SER A 75 -11.00 -4.63 15.47
C SER A 75 -11.72 -5.85 16.06
N GLY A 76 -11.23 -7.07 15.80
CA GLY A 76 -11.69 -8.31 16.43
C GLY A 76 -11.38 -8.42 17.92
N LEU A 77 -10.76 -7.42 18.57
CA LEU A 77 -10.68 -7.33 20.03
C LEU A 77 -12.05 -6.94 20.61
N ARG A 78 -12.99 -7.90 20.59
CA ARG A 78 -14.17 -7.86 21.46
C ARG A 78 -13.67 -7.88 22.91
N LYS A 79 -13.98 -6.81 23.63
CA LYS A 79 -13.79 -6.66 25.07
C LYS A 79 -14.79 -7.52 25.83
#